data_AF-A0A4Q2ZS04-F1
#
_entry.id   AF-A0A4Q2ZS04-F1
#
_cell.length_a   1.000
_cell.length_b   1.000
_cell.length_c   1.000
_cell.angle_alpha   90.00
_cell.angle_beta   90.00
_cell.angle_gamma   90.00
#
_symmetry.space_group_name_H-M   'P 1'
#
loop_
_entity.id
_entity.type
_entity.pdbx_description
1 polymer ?
#
loop_
_entity_poly.entity_id
_entity_poly.type
_entity_poly.pdbx_seq_one_letter_code
_entity_poly.pdbx_strand_id
1 'polypeptide(L)'
;TMVAGVATYFAMADRPRTMGLPAVADWKGDRYEPTADEAAAIAATPPKGVFATQLSIIKIPAVWIVAVSSALVYVTRYAINSWGILYLQEVRGYSLIQAGSMLTISTLAGIAGAVAFGFISDKFFAARRPPANLLFGIVEIIGLVLFFYGPDGVLWTSLSMVLFGLGMTGLVTSVGGLFAIDICPKRVAGAALGLVGVFSYIGAGIQETVSGKLINGGMTMVDGVRHYDFTAAIWFWIAASVASVLLASTLWNTRLRD
;
A
#
# COMPACT_ATOMS: atom_id res chain seq x y z
N THR A 1 -6.00 -13.52 11.87
CA THR A 1 -4.51 -13.57 11.81
C THR A 1 -3.93 -14.71 12.63
N MET A 2 -4.26 -14.88 13.92
CA MET A 2 -3.75 -16.03 14.72
C MET A 2 -4.13 -17.40 14.15
N VAL A 3 -5.41 -17.62 13.81
CA VAL A 3 -5.87 -18.90 13.24
C VAL A 3 -5.18 -19.21 11.91
N ALA A 4 -5.07 -18.20 11.04
CA ALA A 4 -4.33 -18.32 9.79
C ALA A 4 -2.85 -18.64 10.04
N GLY A 5 -2.21 -17.98 11.01
CA GLY A 5 -0.80 -18.22 11.37
C GLY A 5 -0.54 -19.61 11.95
N VAL A 6 -1.44 -20.13 12.78
CA VAL A 6 -1.38 -21.51 13.28
C VAL A 6 -1.58 -22.50 12.13
N ALA A 7 -2.55 -22.24 11.25
CA ALA A 7 -2.78 -23.08 10.07
C ALA A 7 -1.57 -23.09 9.13
N THR A 8 -0.93 -21.95 8.85
CA THR A 8 0.31 -21.93 8.07
C THR A 8 1.44 -22.63 8.80
N TYR A 9 1.58 -22.50 10.12
CA TYR A 9 2.63 -23.22 10.85
C TYR A 9 2.56 -24.74 10.64
N PHE A 10 1.35 -25.31 10.63
CA PHE A 10 1.17 -26.75 10.39
C PHE A 10 1.13 -27.14 8.90
N ALA A 11 0.70 -26.24 8.01
CA ALA A 11 0.57 -26.52 6.57
C ALA A 11 1.81 -26.14 5.74
N MET A 12 2.70 -25.29 6.27
CA MET A 12 3.87 -24.80 5.56
C MET A 12 4.96 -25.87 5.59
N ALA A 13 5.05 -26.61 4.49
CA ALA A 13 6.11 -27.59 4.27
C ALA A 13 7.49 -26.91 4.22
N ASP A 14 8.49 -27.64 4.69
CA ASP A 14 9.87 -27.18 4.69
C ASP A 14 10.42 -27.08 3.24
N ARG A 15 11.60 -26.48 3.07
CA ARG A 15 12.17 -26.21 1.73
C ARG A 15 12.21 -27.51 0.90
N PRO A 16 11.88 -27.52 -0.41
CA PRO A 16 11.87 -28.75 -1.22
C PRO A 16 13.15 -29.60 -1.11
N ARG A 17 14.29 -28.94 -0.91
CA ARG A 17 15.59 -29.57 -0.69
C ARG A 17 15.67 -30.45 0.57
N THR A 18 14.93 -30.15 1.64
CA THR A 18 14.88 -30.99 2.85
C THR A 18 14.10 -32.28 2.61
N MET A 19 13.25 -32.30 1.59
CA MET A 19 12.50 -33.46 1.12
C MET A 19 13.21 -34.20 -0.02
N GLY A 20 14.47 -33.86 -0.33
CA GLY A 20 15.24 -34.47 -1.42
C GLY A 20 14.82 -34.04 -2.82
N LEU A 21 13.93 -33.04 -2.94
CA LEU A 21 13.46 -32.53 -4.23
C LEU A 21 14.41 -31.45 -4.78
N PRO A 22 14.54 -31.35 -6.12
CA PRO A 22 15.29 -30.27 -6.76
C PRO A 22 14.71 -28.90 -6.38
N ALA A 23 15.51 -27.84 -6.47
CA ALA A 23 15.02 -26.51 -6.17
C ALA A 23 13.91 -26.13 -7.18
N VAL A 24 12.92 -25.34 -6.74
CA VAL A 24 11.82 -24.89 -7.63
C VAL A 24 12.35 -24.18 -8.88
N ALA A 25 13.45 -23.43 -8.74
CA ALA A 25 14.13 -22.79 -9.87
C ALA A 25 14.72 -23.78 -10.88
N ASP A 26 15.23 -24.92 -10.40
CA ASP A 26 15.76 -25.99 -11.27
C ASP A 26 14.62 -26.74 -11.98
N TRP A 27 13.50 -26.94 -11.29
CA TRP A 27 12.33 -27.62 -11.85
C TRP A 27 11.57 -26.76 -12.87
N LYS A 28 11.44 -25.45 -12.64
CA LYS A 28 10.79 -24.52 -13.59
C LYS A 28 11.71 -24.04 -14.71
N GLY A 29 13.01 -24.28 -14.63
CA GLY A 29 13.98 -23.70 -15.56
C GLY A 29 14.22 -22.19 -15.36
N ASP A 30 13.67 -21.58 -14.30
CA ASP A 30 13.83 -20.15 -13.95
C ASP A 30 15.15 -19.88 -13.21
N ARG A 31 16.27 -20.45 -13.68
CA ARG A 31 17.57 -20.08 -13.13
C ARG A 31 17.88 -18.66 -13.55
N TYR A 32 18.04 -17.78 -12.56
CA TYR A 32 18.77 -16.54 -12.78
C TYR A 32 20.22 -16.93 -13.09
N GLU A 33 20.61 -16.79 -14.35
CA GLU A 33 22.00 -16.95 -14.79
C GLU A 33 22.67 -15.57 -14.68
N PRO A 34 23.48 -15.34 -13.63
CA PRO A 34 24.21 -14.08 -13.52
C PRO A 34 25.15 -13.94 -14.71
N THR A 35 25.29 -12.71 -15.21
CA THR A 35 26.29 -12.39 -16.23
C THR A 35 27.70 -12.73 -15.71
N ALA A 36 28.65 -12.96 -16.61
CA ALA A 36 30.02 -13.34 -16.23
C ALA A 36 30.67 -12.34 -15.24
N ASP A 37 30.36 -11.05 -15.38
CA ASP A 37 30.81 -9.99 -14.49
C ASP A 37 30.14 -10.07 -13.10
N GLU A 38 28.85 -10.43 -13.03
CA GLU A 38 28.13 -10.64 -11.78
C GLU A 38 28.61 -11.90 -11.06
N ALA A 39 28.87 -12.98 -11.78
CA ALA A 39 29.42 -14.22 -11.23
C ALA A 39 30.82 -13.99 -10.63
N ALA A 40 31.68 -13.23 -11.32
CA ALA A 40 33.00 -12.84 -10.82
C ALA A 40 32.90 -11.94 -9.57
N ALA A 41 31.96 -10.99 -9.54
CA ALA A 41 31.73 -10.14 -8.37
C ALA A 41 31.18 -10.91 -7.15
N ILE A 42 30.31 -11.90 -7.37
CA ILE A 42 29.78 -12.78 -6.32
C ILE A 42 30.90 -13.65 -5.75
N ALA A 43 31.74 -14.25 -6.61
CA ALA A 43 32.87 -15.08 -6.20
C ALA A 43 33.95 -14.30 -5.44
N ALA A 44 34.14 -13.01 -5.76
CA ALA A 44 35.08 -12.12 -5.09
C ALA A 44 34.55 -11.56 -3.74
N THR A 45 33.26 -11.73 -3.42
CA THR A 45 32.67 -11.19 -2.20
C THR A 45 32.66 -12.24 -1.09
N PRO A 46 33.35 -12.02 0.05
CA PRO A 46 33.32 -12.98 1.16
C PRO A 46 31.88 -13.15 1.68
N PRO A 47 31.49 -14.36 2.14
CA PRO A 47 30.13 -14.62 2.60
C PRO A 47 29.80 -13.70 3.78
N LYS A 48 29.02 -12.66 3.51
CA LYS A 48 28.46 -11.80 4.57
C LYS A 48 27.44 -12.60 5.34
N GLY A 49 27.46 -12.50 6.66
CA GLY A 49 26.44 -13.13 7.52
C GLY A 49 25.03 -12.76 7.07
N VAL A 50 24.06 -13.64 7.35
CA VAL A 50 22.65 -13.48 6.93
C VAL A 50 22.12 -12.10 7.31
N PHE A 51 22.42 -11.63 8.52
CA PHE A 51 22.02 -10.30 9.00
C PHE A 51 22.58 -9.16 8.14
N ALA A 52 23.88 -9.18 7.82
CA ALA A 52 24.50 -8.17 6.97
C ALA A 52 23.96 -8.20 5.53
N THR A 53 23.56 -9.38 5.05
CA THR A 53 22.88 -9.53 3.76
C THR A 53 21.49 -8.92 3.79
N GLN A 54 20.68 -9.18 4.83
CA GLN A 54 19.36 -8.54 4.99
C GLN A 54 19.50 -7.01 5.12
N LEU A 55 20.50 -6.51 5.85
CA LEU A 55 20.77 -5.08 5.98
C LEU A 55 21.30 -4.43 4.68
N SER A 56 21.52 -5.19 3.60
CA SER A 56 21.88 -4.57 2.32
C SER A 56 20.71 -3.80 1.68
N ILE A 57 19.46 -4.07 2.06
CA ILE A 57 18.27 -3.40 1.52
C ILE A 57 18.25 -1.89 1.79
N ILE A 58 18.79 -1.45 2.93
CA ILE A 58 18.83 -0.03 3.30
C ILE A 58 19.75 0.79 2.38
N LYS A 59 20.59 0.11 1.59
CA LYS A 59 21.46 0.76 0.60
C LYS A 59 20.78 0.93 -0.76
N ILE A 60 19.56 0.41 -0.94
CA ILE A 60 18.81 0.48 -2.20
C ILE A 60 17.89 1.71 -2.16
N PRO A 61 18.17 2.79 -2.91
CA PRO A 61 17.36 4.02 -2.85
C PRO A 61 15.89 3.79 -3.23
N ALA A 62 15.64 2.89 -4.19
CA ALA A 62 14.29 2.54 -4.61
C ALA A 62 13.43 1.96 -3.48
N VAL A 63 14.03 1.21 -2.54
CA VAL A 63 13.31 0.66 -1.37
C VAL A 63 12.80 1.78 -0.47
N TRP A 64 13.59 2.84 -0.28
CA TRP A 64 13.16 4.00 0.51
C TRP A 64 12.01 4.76 -0.15
N ILE A 65 12.06 4.92 -1.48
CA ILE A 65 10.96 5.56 -2.22
C ILE A 65 9.67 4.75 -2.08
N VAL A 66 9.74 3.42 -2.22
CA VAL A 66 8.58 2.53 -1.99
C VAL A 66 8.11 2.60 -0.54
N ALA A 67 9.01 2.59 0.45
CA ALA A 67 8.66 2.64 1.87
C ALA A 67 7.94 3.95 2.23
N VAL A 68 8.45 5.09 1.77
CA VAL A 68 7.82 6.40 2.01
C VAL A 68 6.50 6.54 1.26
N SER A 69 6.44 6.09 0.00
CA SER A 69 5.18 6.04 -0.76
C SER A 69 4.15 5.18 -0.03
N SER A 70 4.53 4.01 0.48
CA SER A 70 3.65 3.12 1.25
C SER A 70 3.15 3.78 2.54
N ALA A 71 4.03 4.47 3.27
CA ALA A 71 3.64 5.25 4.45
C ALA A 71 2.55 6.27 4.13
N LEU A 72 2.68 6.99 3.01
CA LEU A 72 1.70 7.98 2.56
C LEU A 72 0.39 7.35 2.05
N VAL A 73 0.44 6.17 1.41
CA VAL A 73 -0.79 5.41 1.10
C VAL A 73 -1.53 5.06 2.40
N TYR A 74 -0.79 4.65 3.44
CA TYR A 74 -1.35 4.27 4.72
C TYR A 74 -1.94 5.46 5.48
N VAL A 75 -1.36 6.66 5.34
CA VAL A 75 -1.99 7.90 5.82
C VAL A 75 -3.41 7.99 5.25
N THR A 76 -3.56 7.99 3.94
CA THR A 76 -4.88 8.16 3.31
C THR A 76 -5.84 7.00 3.61
N ARG A 77 -5.33 5.77 3.65
CA ARG A 77 -6.13 4.58 4.00
C ARG A 77 -6.75 4.69 5.39
N TYR A 78 -5.92 5.00 6.39
CA TYR A 78 -6.37 5.10 7.77
C TYR A 78 -7.14 6.40 8.03
N ALA A 79 -6.90 7.47 7.27
CA ALA A 79 -7.73 8.66 7.29
C ALA A 79 -9.21 8.35 7.05
N ILE A 80 -9.52 7.67 5.95
CA ILE A 80 -10.91 7.30 5.64
C ILE A 80 -11.43 6.23 6.62
N ASN A 81 -10.59 5.27 7.03
CA ASN A 81 -11.03 4.23 7.96
C ASN A 81 -11.35 4.75 9.37
N SER A 82 -10.52 5.63 9.93
CA SER A 82 -10.69 6.19 11.28
C SER A 82 -11.67 7.36 11.30
N TRP A 83 -11.61 8.25 10.30
CA TRP A 83 -12.31 9.55 10.34
C TRP A 83 -13.44 9.67 9.31
N GLY A 84 -13.55 8.75 8.35
CA GLY A 84 -14.56 8.81 7.28
C GLY A 84 -15.99 8.69 7.81
N ILE A 85 -16.23 7.87 8.84
CA ILE A 85 -17.55 7.76 9.48
C ILE A 85 -17.92 9.09 10.15
N LEU A 86 -17.00 9.65 10.96
CA LEU A 86 -17.23 10.94 11.62
C LEU A 86 -17.52 12.05 10.61
N TYR A 87 -16.74 12.13 9.53
CA TYR A 87 -16.98 13.09 8.45
C TYR A 87 -18.38 12.91 7.83
N LEU A 88 -18.80 11.68 7.52
CA LEU A 88 -20.12 11.42 6.96
C LEU A 88 -21.26 11.79 7.91
N GLN A 89 -21.09 11.60 9.22
CA GLN A 89 -22.10 11.97 10.21
C GLN A 89 -22.17 13.49 10.40
N GLU A 90 -21.03 14.13 10.62
CA GLU A 90 -20.96 15.55 11.02
C GLU A 90 -21.12 16.51 9.84
N VAL A 91 -20.59 16.15 8.66
CA VAL A 91 -20.61 17.03 7.48
C VAL A 91 -21.72 16.66 6.51
N ARG A 92 -21.94 15.35 6.27
CA ARG A 92 -22.96 14.87 5.32
C ARG A 92 -24.27 14.46 5.98
N GLY A 93 -24.37 14.48 7.31
CA GLY A 93 -25.61 14.20 8.05
C GLY A 93 -26.06 12.73 8.00
N TYR A 94 -25.16 11.80 7.71
CA TYR A 94 -25.53 10.38 7.59
C TYR A 94 -25.77 9.78 8.97
N SER A 95 -26.70 8.83 9.05
CA SER A 95 -26.77 7.95 10.22
C SER A 95 -25.52 7.07 10.32
N LEU A 96 -25.22 6.56 11.52
CA LEU A 96 -24.09 5.64 11.73
C LEU A 96 -24.16 4.40 10.81
N ILE A 97 -25.36 3.87 10.57
CA ILE A 97 -25.56 2.70 9.70
C ILE A 97 -25.25 3.06 8.24
N GLN A 98 -25.71 4.23 7.76
CA GLN A 98 -25.40 4.69 6.40
C GLN A 98 -23.90 4.98 6.24
N ALA A 99 -23.26 5.62 7.22
CA ALA A 99 -21.82 5.86 7.17
C ALA A 99 -21.04 4.54 7.17
N GLY A 100 -21.40 3.59 8.04
CA GLY A 100 -20.78 2.26 8.08
C GLY A 100 -20.97 1.45 6.78
N SER A 101 -22.12 1.60 6.11
CA SER A 101 -22.35 0.94 4.83
C SER A 101 -21.48 1.53 3.71
N MET A 102 -21.21 2.84 3.72
CA MET A 102 -20.25 3.46 2.79
C MET A 102 -18.83 2.89 2.92
N LEU A 103 -18.35 2.69 4.16
CA LEU A 103 -17.06 2.05 4.42
C LEU A 103 -17.03 0.58 3.99
N THR A 104 -18.16 -0.11 4.13
CA THR A 104 -18.31 -1.50 3.67
C THR A 104 -18.25 -1.58 2.14
N ILE A 105 -18.92 -0.67 1.43
CA ILE A 105 -18.85 -0.55 -0.03
C ILE A 105 -17.39 -0.36 -0.47
N SER A 106 -16.67 0.56 0.17
CA SER A 106 -15.23 0.77 -0.11
C SER A 106 -14.42 -0.50 0.11
N THR A 107 -14.71 -1.27 1.15
CA THR A 107 -13.99 -2.51 1.46
C THR A 107 -14.23 -3.59 0.40
N LEU A 108 -15.49 -3.76 -0.02
CA LEU A 108 -15.85 -4.71 -1.09
C LEU A 108 -15.26 -4.31 -2.44
N ALA A 109 -15.35 -3.03 -2.79
CA ALA A 109 -14.70 -2.47 -3.97
C ALA A 109 -13.18 -2.68 -3.91
N GLY A 110 -12.58 -2.57 -2.72
CA GLY A 110 -11.17 -2.86 -2.50
C GLY A 110 -10.75 -4.28 -2.86
N ILE A 111 -11.56 -5.28 -2.55
CA ILE A 111 -11.28 -6.67 -2.96
C ILE A 111 -11.19 -6.77 -4.49
N ALA A 112 -12.15 -6.17 -5.20
CA ALA A 112 -12.11 -6.10 -6.66
C ALA A 112 -10.88 -5.32 -7.16
N GLY A 113 -10.47 -4.27 -6.44
CA GLY A 113 -9.30 -3.45 -6.73
C GLY A 113 -7.99 -4.22 -6.67
N ALA A 114 -7.83 -5.08 -5.65
CA ALA A 114 -6.66 -5.95 -5.52
C ALA A 114 -6.53 -6.91 -6.72
N VAL A 115 -7.65 -7.55 -7.11
CA VAL A 115 -7.69 -8.47 -8.25
C VAL A 115 -7.44 -7.73 -9.57
N ALA A 116 -8.11 -6.59 -9.75
CA ALA A 116 -7.96 -5.74 -10.92
C ALA A 116 -6.52 -5.23 -11.05
N PHE A 117 -5.87 -4.86 -9.94
CA PHE A 117 -4.48 -4.43 -9.94
C PHE A 117 -3.55 -5.53 -10.46
N GLY A 118 -3.65 -6.74 -9.91
CA GLY A 118 -2.84 -7.87 -10.35
C GLY A 118 -3.02 -8.14 -11.84
N PHE A 119 -4.27 -8.22 -12.29
CA PHE A 119 -4.57 -8.47 -13.70
C PHE A 119 -4.09 -7.35 -14.64
N ILE A 120 -4.34 -6.10 -14.30
CA ILE A 120 -3.96 -4.94 -15.12
C ILE A 120 -2.43 -4.79 -15.15
N SER A 121 -1.78 -4.88 -13.99
CA SER A 121 -0.33 -4.79 -13.90
C SER A 121 0.35 -5.89 -14.70
N ASP A 122 -0.12 -7.14 -14.59
CA ASP A 122 0.54 -8.28 -15.21
C ASP A 122 0.25 -8.35 -16.72
N LYS A 123 -1.01 -8.16 -17.14
CA LYS A 123 -1.44 -8.37 -18.53
C LYS A 123 -1.35 -7.14 -19.41
N PHE A 124 -1.77 -5.97 -18.91
CA PHE A 124 -1.79 -4.73 -19.71
C PHE A 124 -0.48 -3.97 -19.65
N PHE A 125 0.20 -4.01 -18.50
CA PHE A 125 1.48 -3.32 -18.31
C PHE A 125 2.68 -4.25 -18.31
N ALA A 126 2.52 -5.52 -18.72
CA ALA A 126 3.61 -6.51 -18.80
C ALA A 126 4.42 -6.60 -17.49
N ALA A 127 3.71 -6.76 -16.38
CA ALA A 127 4.23 -6.79 -15.01
C ALA A 127 4.92 -5.50 -14.52
N ARG A 128 4.83 -4.39 -15.27
CA ARG A 128 5.37 -3.10 -14.81
C ARG A 128 4.45 -2.46 -13.77
N ARG A 129 4.95 -2.37 -12.54
CA ARG A 129 4.21 -1.79 -11.40
C ARG A 129 3.98 -0.27 -11.50
N PRO A 130 4.96 0.58 -11.87
CA PRO A 130 4.77 2.04 -11.90
C PRO A 130 3.56 2.55 -12.71
N PRO A 131 3.32 2.10 -13.96
CA PRO A 131 2.14 2.55 -14.73
C PRO A 131 0.81 2.09 -14.09
N ALA A 132 0.77 0.87 -13.54
CA ALA A 132 -0.40 0.39 -12.82
C ALA A 132 -0.64 1.21 -11.54
N ASN A 133 0.42 1.54 -10.79
CA ASN A 133 0.33 2.37 -9.60
C ASN A 133 -0.20 3.77 -9.93
N LEU A 134 0.27 4.37 -11.02
CA LEU A 134 -0.24 5.67 -11.47
C LEU A 134 -1.73 5.61 -11.79
N LEU A 135 -2.17 4.59 -12.54
CA LEU A 135 -3.58 4.40 -12.88
C LEU A 135 -4.46 4.27 -11.62
N PHE A 136 -4.11 3.35 -10.72
CA PHE A 136 -4.87 3.12 -9.49
C PHE A 136 -4.80 4.31 -8.53
N GLY A 137 -3.68 5.04 -8.53
CA GLY A 137 -3.54 6.28 -7.78
C GLY A 137 -4.43 7.39 -8.29
N ILE A 138 -4.56 7.56 -9.60
CA ILE A 138 -5.50 8.53 -10.19
C ILE A 138 -6.94 8.16 -9.81
N VAL A 139 -7.31 6.87 -9.92
CA VAL A 139 -8.64 6.38 -9.53
C VAL A 139 -8.92 6.64 -8.05
N GLU A 140 -7.94 6.38 -7.18
CA GLU A 140 -8.02 6.65 -5.75
C GLU A 140 -8.23 8.14 -5.47
N ILE A 141 -7.42 9.01 -6.07
CA ILE A 141 -7.48 10.47 -5.87
C ILE A 141 -8.83 11.01 -6.36
N ILE A 142 -9.33 10.55 -7.51
CA ILE A 142 -10.67 10.93 -8.00
C ILE A 142 -11.74 10.50 -6.99
N GLY A 143 -11.66 9.29 -6.46
CA GLY A 143 -12.56 8.81 -5.42
C GLY A 143 -12.51 9.68 -4.16
N LEU A 144 -11.31 10.03 -3.72
CA LEU A 144 -11.09 10.87 -2.54
C LEU A 144 -11.61 12.30 -2.72
N VAL A 145 -11.33 12.92 -3.87
CA VAL A 145 -11.85 14.25 -4.21
C VAL A 145 -13.37 14.23 -4.33
N LEU A 146 -13.95 13.20 -4.97
CA LEU A 146 -15.39 13.04 -5.07
C LEU A 146 -16.05 12.80 -3.70
N PHE A 147 -15.37 12.12 -2.78
CA PHE A 147 -15.89 11.89 -1.43
C PHE A 147 -16.03 13.20 -0.64
N PHE A 148 -15.02 14.08 -0.70
CA PHE A 148 -15.01 15.32 0.06
C PHE A 148 -15.70 16.50 -0.63
N TYR A 149 -15.60 16.60 -1.95
CA TYR A 149 -16.07 17.74 -2.74
C TYR A 149 -17.17 17.38 -3.73
N GLY A 150 -17.55 16.11 -3.82
CA GLY A 150 -18.63 15.67 -4.70
C GLY A 150 -20.00 16.11 -4.21
N PRO A 151 -21.01 16.04 -5.11
CA PRO A 151 -22.38 16.40 -4.77
C PRO A 151 -22.93 15.56 -3.61
N ASP A 152 -23.88 16.13 -2.88
CA ASP A 152 -24.61 15.37 -1.87
C ASP A 152 -25.46 14.27 -2.51
N GLY A 153 -25.65 13.19 -1.74
CA GLY A 153 -26.52 12.08 -2.10
C GLY A 153 -25.82 10.73 -2.09
N VAL A 154 -26.58 9.70 -1.76
CA VAL A 154 -26.08 8.33 -1.57
C VAL A 154 -25.37 7.80 -2.81
N LEU A 155 -25.84 8.17 -4.01
CA LEU A 155 -25.23 7.73 -5.27
C LEU A 155 -23.78 8.22 -5.43
N TRP A 156 -23.55 9.51 -5.23
CA TRP A 156 -22.22 10.12 -5.40
C TRP A 156 -21.25 9.67 -4.31
N THR A 157 -21.72 9.59 -3.06
CA THR A 157 -20.93 9.05 -1.95
C THR A 157 -20.58 7.58 -2.21
N SER A 158 -21.52 6.76 -2.66
CA SER A 158 -21.25 5.35 -2.98
C SER A 158 -20.23 5.21 -4.11
N LEU A 159 -20.38 5.99 -5.19
CA LEU A 159 -19.42 6.00 -6.30
C LEU A 159 -18.02 6.41 -5.82
N SER A 160 -17.93 7.44 -4.97
CA SER A 160 -16.65 7.88 -4.40
C SER A 160 -15.97 6.78 -3.59
N MET A 161 -16.74 6.02 -2.80
CA MET A 161 -16.24 4.88 -2.01
C MET A 161 -15.83 3.70 -2.88
N VAL A 162 -16.53 3.46 -3.99
CA VAL A 162 -16.12 2.44 -4.96
C VAL A 162 -14.78 2.80 -5.59
N LEU A 163 -14.64 4.03 -6.10
CA LEU A 163 -13.40 4.49 -6.73
C LEU A 163 -12.23 4.52 -5.74
N PHE A 164 -12.47 5.09 -4.55
CA PHE A 164 -11.48 5.10 -3.47
C PHE A 164 -11.07 3.68 -3.08
N GLY A 165 -12.03 2.79 -2.82
CA GLY A 165 -11.75 1.41 -2.44
C GLY A 165 -10.93 0.64 -3.48
N LEU A 166 -11.35 0.72 -4.75
CA LEU A 166 -10.66 0.11 -5.90
C LEU A 166 -9.21 0.61 -5.99
N GLY A 167 -9.03 1.93 -6.04
CA GLY A 167 -7.72 2.57 -6.19
C GLY A 167 -6.80 2.32 -5.00
N MET A 168 -7.31 2.56 -3.79
CA MET A 168 -6.58 2.41 -2.53
C MET A 168 -6.06 0.99 -2.34
N THR A 169 -6.92 -0.01 -2.54
CA THR A 169 -6.49 -1.40 -2.30
C THR A 169 -5.52 -1.87 -3.38
N GLY A 170 -5.71 -1.48 -4.64
CA GLY A 170 -4.72 -1.75 -5.69
C GLY A 170 -3.35 -1.14 -5.39
N LEU A 171 -3.32 0.11 -4.94
CA LEU A 171 -2.08 0.78 -4.50
C LEU A 171 -1.40 0.04 -3.34
N VAL A 172 -2.17 -0.36 -2.31
CA VAL A 172 -1.65 -1.11 -1.17
C VAL A 172 -1.09 -2.47 -1.60
N THR A 173 -1.75 -3.18 -2.51
CA THR A 173 -1.26 -4.46 -3.03
C THR A 173 0.12 -4.31 -3.70
N SER A 174 0.32 -3.21 -4.42
CA SER A 174 1.57 -2.93 -5.12
C SER A 174 2.65 -2.36 -4.22
N VAL A 175 2.44 -1.13 -3.76
CA VAL A 175 3.43 -0.34 -3.00
C VAL A 175 3.64 -0.92 -1.62
N GLY A 176 2.59 -1.52 -1.03
CA GLY A 176 2.68 -2.19 0.27
C GLY A 176 3.38 -3.55 0.25
N GLY A 177 3.76 -4.09 -0.92
CA GLY A 177 4.52 -5.34 -0.93
C GLY A 177 5.11 -5.80 -2.26
N LEU A 178 4.30 -5.94 -3.32
CA LEU A 178 4.79 -6.50 -4.58
C LEU A 178 5.96 -5.71 -5.16
N PHE A 179 5.86 -4.39 -5.14
CA PHE A 179 6.88 -3.54 -5.74
C PHE A 179 8.22 -3.63 -4.98
N ALA A 180 8.20 -3.85 -3.67
CA ALA A 180 9.41 -4.02 -2.87
C ALA A 180 10.12 -5.35 -3.18
N ILE A 181 9.35 -6.42 -3.42
CA ILE A 181 9.85 -7.73 -3.82
C ILE A 181 10.51 -7.64 -5.20
N ASP A 182 9.86 -6.94 -6.11
CA ASP A 182 10.26 -6.76 -7.51
C ASP A 182 11.59 -5.99 -7.71
N ILE A 183 11.93 -5.07 -6.80
CA ILE A 183 13.17 -4.26 -6.88
C ILE A 183 14.34 -4.87 -6.08
N CYS A 184 14.08 -5.89 -5.26
CA CYS A 184 15.05 -6.46 -4.34
C CYS A 184 15.46 -7.88 -4.77
N PRO A 185 16.75 -8.24 -4.62
CA PRO A 185 17.18 -9.61 -4.84
C PRO A 185 16.36 -10.60 -3.99
N LYS A 186 16.01 -11.77 -4.55
CA LYS A 186 15.15 -12.78 -3.90
C LYS A 186 15.61 -13.16 -2.49
N ARG A 187 16.92 -13.10 -2.22
CA ARG A 187 17.54 -13.37 -0.90
C ARG A 187 17.18 -12.37 0.20
N VAL A 188 16.75 -11.16 -0.15
CA VAL A 188 16.43 -10.06 0.80
C VAL A 188 15.02 -9.50 0.65
N ALA A 189 14.22 -10.07 -0.27
CA ALA A 189 12.84 -9.64 -0.51
C ALA A 189 11.97 -9.64 0.76
N GLY A 190 12.17 -10.62 1.65
CA GLY A 190 11.46 -10.67 2.94
C GLY A 190 11.78 -9.49 3.87
N ALA A 191 13.05 -9.09 4.00
CA ALA A 191 13.40 -7.92 4.80
C ALA A 191 12.95 -6.61 4.15
N ALA A 192 12.95 -6.52 2.81
CA ALA A 192 12.40 -5.37 2.10
C ALA A 192 10.90 -5.20 2.38
N LEU A 193 10.13 -6.29 2.29
CA LEU A 193 8.71 -6.30 2.64
C LEU A 193 8.48 -5.87 4.11
N GLY A 194 9.30 -6.38 5.04
CA GLY A 194 9.25 -5.99 6.44
C GLY A 194 9.51 -4.50 6.66
N LEU A 195 10.53 -3.94 6.01
CA LEU A 195 10.86 -2.52 6.10
C LEU A 195 9.71 -1.64 5.58
N VAL A 196 9.16 -1.97 4.41
CA VAL A 196 8.00 -1.25 3.84
C VAL A 196 6.80 -1.34 4.77
N GLY A 197 6.55 -2.51 5.37
CA GLY A 197 5.49 -2.69 6.37
C GLY A 197 5.66 -1.80 7.60
N VAL A 198 6.87 -1.72 8.17
CA VAL A 198 7.17 -0.82 9.31
C VAL A 198 6.85 0.63 8.96
N PHE A 199 7.33 1.12 7.82
CA PHE A 199 7.07 2.49 7.37
C PHE A 199 5.58 2.75 7.12
N SER A 200 4.86 1.78 6.58
CA SER A 200 3.42 1.83 6.38
C SER A 200 2.67 2.11 7.70
N TYR A 201 3.00 1.38 8.76
CA TYR A 201 2.37 1.58 10.07
C TYR A 201 2.85 2.84 10.80
N ILE A 202 4.09 3.27 10.59
CA ILE A 202 4.53 4.60 11.04
C ILE A 202 3.66 5.68 10.39
N GLY A 203 3.40 5.59 9.09
CA GLY A 203 2.50 6.48 8.36
C GLY A 203 1.09 6.51 8.96
N ALA A 204 0.53 5.33 9.27
CA ALA A 204 -0.76 5.23 9.95
C ALA A 204 -0.77 5.92 11.33
N GLY A 205 0.26 5.70 12.15
CA GLY A 205 0.37 6.33 13.48
C GLY A 205 0.53 7.85 13.42
N ILE A 206 1.34 8.34 12.47
CA ILE A 206 1.47 9.78 12.20
C ILE A 206 0.13 10.34 11.76
N GLN A 207 -0.56 9.67 10.84
CA GLN A 207 -1.85 10.12 10.36
C GLN A 207 -2.87 10.27 11.48
N GLU A 208 -2.98 9.29 12.36
CA GLU A 208 -3.96 9.32 13.46
C GLU A 208 -3.69 10.51 14.39
N THR A 209 -2.41 10.74 14.73
CA THR A 209 -1.99 11.85 15.59
C THR A 209 -2.21 13.21 14.93
N VAL A 210 -1.82 13.36 13.65
CA VAL A 210 -1.92 14.62 12.91
C VAL A 210 -3.38 14.93 12.60
N SER A 211 -4.15 13.97 12.10
CA SER A 211 -5.57 14.16 11.78
C SER A 211 -6.37 14.49 13.03
N GLY A 212 -6.13 13.78 14.14
CA GLY A 212 -6.78 14.09 15.41
C GLY A 212 -6.48 15.50 15.91
N LYS A 213 -5.24 15.99 15.77
CA LYS A 213 -4.89 17.38 16.10
C LYS A 213 -5.54 18.40 15.17
N LEU A 214 -5.58 18.13 13.86
CA LEU A 214 -6.19 19.04 12.88
C LEU A 214 -7.69 19.15 13.08
N ILE A 215 -8.38 18.02 13.29
CA ILE A 215 -9.84 17.98 13.50
C ILE A 215 -10.21 18.60 14.85
N ASN A 216 -9.45 18.32 15.91
CA ASN A 216 -9.69 18.94 17.22
C ASN A 216 -9.38 20.44 17.21
N GLY A 217 -8.34 20.87 16.50
CA GLY A 217 -8.01 22.29 16.34
C GLY A 217 -9.06 23.08 15.55
N GLY A 218 -9.73 22.41 14.60
CA GLY A 218 -10.88 22.93 13.86
C GLY A 218 -12.23 22.74 14.56
N MET A 219 -12.25 22.22 15.80
CA MET A 219 -13.48 22.03 16.56
C MET A 219 -13.90 23.34 17.22
N THR A 220 -15.12 23.80 16.93
CA THR A 220 -15.75 24.92 17.62
C THR A 220 -16.97 24.44 18.39
N MET A 221 -17.17 24.94 19.61
CA MET A 221 -18.42 24.72 20.33
C MET A 221 -19.35 25.91 20.14
N VAL A 222 -20.51 25.66 19.54
CA VAL A 222 -21.59 26.63 19.39
C VAL A 222 -22.80 26.04 20.12
N ASP A 223 -23.33 26.75 21.10
CA ASP A 223 -24.49 26.33 21.90
C ASP A 223 -24.37 24.93 22.54
N GLY A 224 -23.15 24.53 22.92
CA GLY A 224 -22.87 23.22 23.52
C GLY A 224 -22.81 22.05 22.53
N VAL A 225 -22.99 22.32 21.22
CA VAL A 225 -22.83 21.35 20.13
C VAL A 225 -21.44 21.52 19.52
N ARG A 226 -20.76 20.40 19.26
CA ARG A 226 -19.45 20.38 18.60
C ARG A 226 -19.64 20.49 17.09
N HIS A 227 -19.03 21.49 16.49
CA HIS A 227 -18.89 21.61 15.04
C HIS A 227 -17.43 21.35 14.67
N TYR A 228 -17.20 20.50 13.68
CA TYR A 228 -15.86 20.13 13.24
C TYR A 228 -15.55 20.73 11.86
N ASP A 229 -14.43 21.43 11.76
CA ASP A 229 -13.83 21.78 10.47
C ASP A 229 -12.81 20.73 10.04
N PHE A 230 -13.12 20.01 8.95
CA PHE A 230 -12.26 18.98 8.37
C PHE A 230 -11.29 19.51 7.31
N THR A 231 -11.35 20.80 6.94
CA THR A 231 -10.65 21.34 5.77
C THR A 231 -9.15 21.04 5.80
N ALA A 232 -8.47 21.33 6.92
CA ALA A 232 -7.04 21.08 7.04
C ALA A 232 -6.70 19.58 6.99
N ALA A 233 -7.53 18.73 7.59
CA ALA A 233 -7.34 17.28 7.57
C ALA A 233 -7.54 16.71 6.16
N ILE A 234 -8.56 17.18 5.43
CA ILE A 234 -8.83 16.79 4.04
C ILE A 234 -7.64 17.12 3.14
N TRP A 235 -7.11 18.34 3.23
CA TRP A 235 -5.93 18.73 2.46
C TRP A 235 -4.71 17.87 2.78
N PHE A 236 -4.50 17.54 4.06
CA PHE A 236 -3.42 16.63 4.46
C PHE A 236 -3.59 15.24 3.84
N TRP A 237 -4.80 14.68 3.84
CA TRP A 237 -5.08 13.35 3.27
C TRP A 237 -4.92 13.32 1.74
N ILE A 238 -5.45 14.32 1.03
CA ILE A 238 -5.30 14.43 -0.42
C ILE A 238 -3.84 14.64 -0.80
N ALA A 239 -3.13 15.53 -0.10
CA ALA A 239 -1.71 15.78 -0.35
C ALA A 239 -0.85 14.52 -0.11
N ALA A 240 -1.17 13.73 0.92
CA ALA A 240 -0.49 12.45 1.16
C ALA A 240 -0.70 11.47 0.00
N SER A 241 -1.94 11.33 -0.50
CA SER A 241 -2.21 10.49 -1.66
C SER A 241 -1.45 10.95 -2.91
N VAL A 242 -1.56 12.24 -3.27
CA VAL A 242 -0.87 12.81 -4.44
C VAL A 242 0.65 12.62 -4.32
N ALA A 243 1.23 12.92 -3.16
CA ALA A 243 2.66 12.74 -2.92
C ALA A 243 3.07 11.27 -3.02
N SER A 244 2.24 10.34 -2.55
CA SER A 244 2.49 8.90 -2.71
C SER A 244 2.56 8.49 -4.18
N VAL A 245 1.57 8.91 -4.97
CA VAL A 245 1.50 8.57 -6.41
C VAL A 245 2.69 9.18 -7.16
N LEU A 246 3.04 10.43 -6.86
CA LEU A 246 4.22 11.07 -7.44
C LEU A 246 5.50 10.31 -7.09
N LEU A 247 5.72 9.95 -5.83
CA LEU A 247 6.88 9.16 -5.40
C LEU A 247 6.92 7.80 -6.10
N ALA A 248 5.82 7.06 -6.12
CA ALA A 248 5.74 5.78 -6.82
C ALA A 248 6.04 5.91 -8.32
N SER A 249 5.60 7.01 -8.94
CA SER A 249 5.85 7.28 -10.35
C SER A 249 7.32 7.60 -10.66
N THR A 250 8.10 8.13 -9.71
CA THR A 250 9.55 8.37 -9.92
C THR A 250 10.33 7.08 -10.19
N LEU A 251 9.78 5.94 -9.80
CA LEU A 251 10.37 4.63 -10.02
C LEU A 251 10.08 4.05 -11.42
N TRP A 252 9.57 4.86 -12.36
CA TRP A 252 9.16 4.44 -13.71
C TRP A 252 10.20 3.62 -14.48
N ASN A 253 11.48 3.97 -14.30
CA ASN A 253 12.62 3.38 -15.00
C ASN A 253 13.40 2.39 -14.13
N THR A 254 12.92 2.09 -12.92
CA THR A 254 13.59 1.13 -12.03
C THR A 254 13.44 -0.25 -12.66
N ARG A 255 14.56 -0.82 -13.10
CA ARG A 255 14.59 -2.19 -13.63
C ARG A 255 14.36 -3.16 -12.48
N LEU A 256 13.47 -4.12 -12.72
CA LEU A 256 13.30 -5.29 -11.86
C LEU A 256 14.67 -5.96 -11.73
N ARG A 257 15.11 -6.21 -10.50
CA ARG A 257 16.33 -6.97 -10.24
C ARG A 257 15.91 -8.42 -10.08
N ASP A 258 16.07 -9.17 -11.18
CA ASP A 258 15.82 -10.60 -11.39
C ASP A 258 14.46 -10.96 -12.00
#